data_AF-A0A9D4VUK9-F1
#
_entry.id   AF-A0A9D4VUK9-F1
#
_cell.length_a   1.000
_cell.length_b   1.000
_cell.length_c   1.000
_cell.angle_alpha   90.00
_cell.angle_beta   90.00
_cell.angle_gamma   90.00
#
_symmetry.space_group_name_H-M   'P 1'
#
loop_
_entity.id
_entity.type
_entity.pdbx_description
1 polymer ?
#
loop_
_entity_poly.entity_id
_entity_poly.type
_entity_poly.pdbx_seq_one_letter_code
_entity_poly.pdbx_strand_id
1 'polypeptide(L)'
;MFMKEIVLDGVLTGPVKFSCQSWVHSKFHNPTKRVFFSNKSYLPSETPEGLKMLRAKELISLRGNGQGEHQRFGRIYNYDVYNDLGDPNTNPDHKRLVLGGNKHPYPRRCRTGRPRYDTGICRRVGH
;
A
#
# COMPACT_ATOMS: atom_id res chain seq x y z
N MET A 1 9.90 -1.51 15.29
CA MET A 1 9.12 -1.33 16.53
C MET A 1 7.64 -1.23 16.17
N PHE A 2 6.73 -1.81 16.97
CA PHE A 2 5.29 -1.59 16.81
C PHE A 2 4.85 -0.41 17.68
N MET A 3 4.24 0.61 17.07
CA MET A 3 3.78 1.82 17.76
C MET A 3 2.26 1.77 17.89
N LYS A 4 1.77 1.72 19.13
CA LYS A 4 0.33 1.61 19.44
C LYS A 4 -0.35 2.97 19.48
N GLU A 5 0.11 3.84 20.37
CA GLU A 5 -0.50 5.13 20.65
C GLU A 5 0.58 6.16 21.04
N ILE A 6 0.30 7.43 20.79
CA ILE A 6 1.00 8.58 21.35
C ILE A 6 -0.05 9.47 22.03
N VAL A 7 0.25 9.91 23.26
CA VAL A 7 -0.59 10.86 24.01
C VAL A 7 0.25 12.09 24.32
N LEU A 8 -0.26 13.27 23.98
CA LEU A 8 0.33 14.55 24.33
C LEU A 8 -0.51 15.20 25.43
N ASP A 9 0.06 15.28 26.63
CA ASP A 9 -0.52 15.95 27.79
C ASP A 9 0.00 17.39 27.92
N GLY A 10 -0.71 18.24 28.67
CA GLY A 10 -0.30 19.62 28.94
C GLY A 10 -0.70 20.66 27.88
N VAL A 11 -1.58 20.31 26.94
CA VAL A 11 -2.17 21.25 25.98
C VAL A 11 -3.39 21.92 26.59
N LEU A 12 -3.59 23.22 26.32
CA LEU A 12 -4.70 24.03 26.85
C LEU A 12 -6.09 23.42 26.58
N THR A 13 -6.22 22.65 25.49
CA THR A 13 -7.47 22.00 25.08
C THR A 13 -7.66 20.58 25.63
N GLY A 14 -6.81 20.15 26.56
CA GLY A 14 -6.77 18.79 27.10
C GLY A 14 -5.89 17.82 26.30
N PRO A 15 -5.78 16.55 26.75
CA PRO A 15 -4.91 15.55 26.14
C PRO A 15 -5.23 15.27 24.67
N VAL A 16 -4.19 15.21 23.82
CA VAL A 16 -4.33 14.87 22.40
C VAL A 16 -3.80 13.46 22.14
N LYS A 17 -4.67 12.58 21.61
CA LYS A 17 -4.35 11.18 21.32
C LYS A 17 -4.12 10.93 19.83
N PHE A 18 -3.16 10.07 19.53
CA PHE A 18 -2.80 9.58 18.21
C PHE A 18 -2.83 8.05 18.21
N SER A 19 -3.83 7.44 17.58
CA SER A 19 -3.92 5.99 17.43
C SER A 19 -3.09 5.55 16.23
N CYS A 20 -1.88 5.04 16.50
CA CYS A 20 -0.90 4.72 15.46
C CYS A 20 -1.11 3.32 14.87
N GLN A 21 -1.25 2.31 15.73
CA GLN A 21 -1.43 0.88 15.40
C GLN A 21 -0.61 0.40 14.19
N SER A 22 0.68 0.75 14.16
CA SER A 22 1.52 0.51 12.98
C SER A 22 2.94 0.10 13.35
N TRP A 23 3.51 -0.77 12.52
CA TRP A 23 4.94 -0.99 12.49
C TRP A 23 5.68 0.25 11.97
N VAL A 24 6.73 0.63 12.69
CA VAL A 24 7.70 1.65 12.32
C VAL A 24 9.04 0.97 12.10
N HIS A 25 9.54 1.08 10.87
CA HIS A 25 10.79 0.49 10.43
C HIS A 25 11.95 1.46 10.64
N SER A 26 13.17 0.93 10.61
CA SER A 26 14.38 1.74 10.74
C SER A 26 14.50 2.74 9.59
N LYS A 27 14.94 3.98 9.91
CA LYS A 27 15.16 5.08 8.96
C LYS A 27 16.13 4.74 7.83
N PHE A 28 16.97 3.71 8.01
CA PHE A 28 17.92 3.26 7.00
C PHE A 28 17.27 2.47 5.85
N HIS A 29 16.09 1.88 6.08
CA HIS A 29 15.38 1.10 5.05
C HIS A 29 14.40 1.93 4.23
N ASN A 30 13.85 3.00 4.82
CA ASN A 30 12.99 3.94 4.13
C ASN A 30 13.28 5.36 4.63
N PRO A 31 13.81 6.25 3.77
CA PRO A 31 14.14 7.62 4.17
C PRO A 31 12.88 8.48 4.39
N THR A 32 11.71 8.04 3.90
CA THR A 32 10.45 8.76 4.05
C THR A 32 10.00 8.70 5.51
N LYS A 33 9.83 9.87 6.12
CA LYS A 33 9.34 9.99 7.50
C LYS A 33 7.89 9.51 7.60
N ARG A 34 7.57 8.80 8.68
CA ARG A 34 6.20 8.40 9.01
C ARG A 34 5.44 9.58 9.60
N VAL A 35 4.18 9.73 9.18
CA VAL A 35 3.24 10.72 9.71
C VAL A 35 2.12 9.98 10.43
N PHE A 36 1.72 10.47 11.59
CA PHE A 36 0.55 10.02 12.34
C PHE A 36 -0.36 11.22 12.63
N PHE A 37 -1.66 11.03 12.48
CA PHE A 37 -2.67 12.06 12.74
C PHE A 37 -3.35 11.79 14.08
N SER A 38 -3.88 12.83 14.71
CA SER A 38 -4.67 12.67 15.93
C SER A 38 -6.02 12.02 15.61
N ASN A 39 -6.71 11.54 16.64
CA ASN A 39 -7.99 10.81 16.48
C ASN A 39 -9.18 11.69 16.03
N LYS A 40 -8.94 12.94 15.62
CA LYS A 40 -9.98 13.83 15.08
C LYS A 40 -10.23 13.50 13.61
N SER A 41 -11.51 13.31 13.25
CA SER A 41 -11.93 13.03 11.89
C SER A 41 -12.28 14.31 11.13
N TYR A 42 -11.86 14.41 9.88
CA TYR A 42 -12.15 15.54 8.99
C TYR A 42 -12.49 15.03 7.58
N LEU A 43 -13.52 15.60 6.97
CA LEU A 43 -13.70 15.49 5.52
C LEU A 43 -12.51 16.14 4.78
N PRO A 44 -12.27 15.80 3.50
CA PRO A 44 -11.22 16.46 2.72
C PRO A 44 -11.35 17.98 2.68
N SER A 45 -12.58 18.52 2.59
CA SER A 45 -12.88 19.96 2.62
C SER A 45 -12.63 20.61 3.98
N GLU A 46 -12.78 19.86 5.07
CA GLU A 46 -12.67 20.34 6.46
C GLU A 46 -11.26 20.15 7.04
N THR A 47 -10.34 19.54 6.28
CA THR A 47 -8.98 19.28 6.76
C THR A 47 -8.29 20.62 7.07
N PRO A 48 -7.77 20.84 8.29
CA PRO A 48 -7.08 22.08 8.63
C PRO A 48 -5.95 22.39 7.65
N GLU A 49 -5.78 23.66 7.28
CA GLU A 49 -4.89 24.08 6.19
C GLU A 49 -3.47 23.55 6.36
N GLY A 50 -2.91 23.65 7.57
CA GLY A 50 -1.57 23.14 7.89
C GLY A 50 -1.39 21.62 7.75
N LEU A 51 -2.49 20.85 7.70
CA LEU A 51 -2.47 19.39 7.57
C LEU A 51 -2.76 18.89 6.15
N LYS A 52 -3.30 19.73 5.25
CA LYS A 52 -3.69 19.33 3.89
C LYS A 52 -2.51 18.75 3.10
N MET A 53 -1.36 19.41 3.16
CA MET A 53 -0.14 18.93 2.49
C MET A 53 0.31 17.57 3.03
N LEU A 54 0.29 17.38 4.36
CA LEU A 54 0.69 16.11 4.98
C LEU A 54 -0.27 14.97 4.60
N ARG A 55 -1.57 15.26 4.59
CA ARG A 55 -2.61 14.31 4.14
C ARG A 55 -2.36 13.88 2.69
N ALA A 56 -2.12 14.83 1.79
CA ALA A 56 -1.85 14.52 0.38
C ALA A 56 -0.57 13.69 0.19
N LYS A 57 0.52 14.07 0.87
CA LYS A 57 1.81 13.34 0.79
C LYS A 57 1.69 11.90 1.29
N GLU A 58 0.99 11.68 2.41
CA GLU A 58 0.79 10.31 2.92
C GLU A 58 -0.05 9.47 1.94
N LEU A 59 -1.10 10.04 1.33
CA LEU A 59 -1.90 9.32 0.33
C LEU A 59 -1.08 8.95 -0.93
N ILE A 60 -0.23 9.86 -1.41
CA ILE A 60 0.68 9.58 -2.54
C ILE A 60 1.66 8.47 -2.18
N SER A 61 2.25 8.53 -0.98
CA SER A 61 3.16 7.51 -0.47
C SER A 61 2.50 6.13 -0.39
N LEU A 62 1.25 6.06 0.08
CA LEU A 62 0.46 4.84 0.14
C LEU A 62 0.08 4.29 -1.24
N ARG A 63 -0.06 5.13 -2.27
CA ARG A 63 -0.34 4.67 -3.64
C ARG A 63 0.90 4.13 -4.34
N GLY A 64 2.07 4.70 -4.04
CA GLY A 64 3.33 4.38 -4.71
C GLY A 64 3.32 4.75 -6.20
N ASN A 65 4.29 4.24 -6.96
CA ASN A 65 4.49 4.53 -8.38
C ASN A 65 4.05 3.40 -9.33
N GLY A 66 3.50 2.30 -8.78
CA GLY A 66 3.09 1.12 -9.56
C GLY A 66 4.23 0.28 -10.14
N GLN A 67 5.47 0.53 -9.72
CA GLN A 67 6.65 -0.21 -10.17
C GLN A 67 7.33 -0.92 -8.99
N GLY A 68 8.33 -1.75 -9.29
CA GLY A 68 9.13 -2.49 -8.31
C GLY A 68 8.38 -3.63 -7.61
N GLU A 69 9.14 -4.48 -6.93
CA GLU A 69 8.62 -5.54 -6.06
C GLU A 69 8.25 -4.96 -4.69
N HIS A 70 7.15 -5.46 -4.13
CA HIS A 70 6.67 -5.02 -2.83
C HIS A 70 7.55 -5.57 -1.71
N GLN A 71 8.10 -4.66 -0.91
CA GLN A 71 8.94 -4.99 0.24
C GLN A 71 8.09 -5.31 1.47
N ARG A 72 8.60 -6.16 2.38
CA ARG A 72 7.90 -6.54 3.63
C ARG A 72 7.48 -5.34 4.51
N PHE A 73 8.26 -4.25 4.45
CA PHE A 73 7.99 -3.01 5.18
C PHE A 73 7.23 -1.97 4.34
N GLY A 74 6.92 -2.28 3.09
CA GLY A 74 6.23 -1.40 2.16
C GLY A 74 4.76 -1.25 2.54
N ARG A 75 4.25 -0.02 2.50
CA ARG A 75 2.83 0.30 2.72
C ARG A 75 2.14 0.74 1.44
N ILE A 76 2.62 0.25 0.30
CA ILE A 76 2.10 0.60 -1.00
C ILE A 76 0.89 -0.29 -1.29
N TYR A 77 -0.25 0.33 -1.53
CA TYR A 77 -1.49 -0.32 -1.93
C TYR A 77 -1.76 -0.01 -3.39
N ASN A 78 -1.69 -1.03 -4.22
CA ASN A 78 -1.98 -0.93 -5.64
C ASN A 78 -2.61 -2.25 -6.13
N TYR A 79 -3.13 -2.25 -7.35
CA TYR A 79 -3.93 -3.32 -7.90
C TYR A 79 -3.19 -4.09 -8.98
N ASP A 80 -3.52 -5.38 -9.09
CA ASP A 80 -3.10 -6.27 -10.16
C ASP A 80 -4.20 -7.32 -10.42
N VAL A 81 -4.04 -8.09 -11.48
CA VAL A 81 -4.92 -9.22 -11.83
C VAL A 81 -4.46 -10.50 -11.14
N TYR A 82 -5.25 -11.56 -11.20
CA TYR A 82 -4.84 -12.90 -10.73
C TYR A 82 -4.05 -13.60 -11.83
N ASN A 83 -2.76 -13.30 -11.88
CA ASN A 83 -1.74 -13.84 -12.78
C ASN A 83 -0.68 -14.66 -12.02
N ASP A 84 -0.90 -14.90 -10.73
CA ASP A 84 0.05 -15.43 -9.76
C ASP A 84 -0.47 -16.71 -9.07
N LEU A 85 -1.49 -17.35 -9.65
CA LEU A 85 -2.08 -18.60 -9.14
C LEU A 85 -1.43 -19.87 -9.71
N GLY A 86 -0.85 -19.80 -10.91
CA GLY A 86 -0.20 -20.94 -11.56
C GLY A 86 1.30 -20.96 -11.29
N ASP A 87 1.89 -22.15 -11.35
CA ASP A 87 3.34 -22.35 -11.25
C ASP A 87 3.88 -23.25 -12.39
N PRO A 88 3.78 -22.79 -13.65
CA PRO A 88 4.17 -23.57 -14.82
C PRO A 88 5.67 -23.84 -14.93
N ASN A 89 6.53 -23.10 -14.20
CA ASN A 89 7.97 -23.33 -14.20
C ASN A 89 8.36 -24.59 -13.41
N THR A 90 7.61 -24.91 -12.35
CA THR A 90 7.81 -26.15 -11.58
C THR A 90 7.18 -27.35 -12.27
N ASN A 91 5.94 -27.20 -12.77
CA ASN A 91 5.25 -28.22 -13.55
C ASN A 91 4.37 -27.54 -14.61
N PRO A 92 4.56 -27.82 -15.92
CA PRO A 92 3.72 -27.28 -16.99
C PRO A 92 2.20 -27.43 -16.76
N ASP A 93 1.77 -28.52 -16.09
CA ASP A 93 0.36 -28.79 -15.79
C ASP A 93 -0.24 -27.85 -14.72
N HIS A 94 0.62 -27.12 -14.00
CA HIS A 94 0.20 -26.10 -13.03
C HIS A 94 -0.07 -24.75 -13.70
N LYS A 95 -0.09 -24.67 -15.03
CA LYS A 95 -0.52 -23.46 -15.74
C LYS A 95 -1.98 -23.13 -15.37
N ARG A 96 -2.22 -21.84 -15.09
CA ARG A 96 -3.54 -21.29 -14.79
C ARG A 96 -3.82 -20.09 -15.69
N LEU A 97 -5.09 -19.90 -16.04
CA LEU A 97 -5.53 -18.72 -16.77
C LEU A 97 -5.37 -17.47 -15.89
N VAL A 98 -5.15 -16.33 -16.55
CA VAL A 98 -5.16 -15.04 -15.85
C VAL A 98 -6.59 -14.59 -15.66
N LEU A 99 -7.00 -14.33 -14.40
CA LEU A 99 -8.32 -13.81 -14.08
C LEU A 99 -8.25 -12.29 -13.88
N GLY A 100 -8.95 -11.57 -14.74
CA GLY A 100 -8.98 -10.11 -14.82
C GLY A 100 -9.06 -9.61 -16.27
N GLY A 101 -9.41 -8.34 -16.43
CA GLY A 101 -9.61 -7.72 -17.75
C GLY A 101 -10.91 -8.16 -18.42
N ASN A 102 -11.02 -7.96 -19.74
CA ASN A 102 -12.29 -8.13 -20.45
C ASN A 102 -12.59 -9.59 -20.80
N LYS A 103 -11.56 -10.43 -21.00
CA LYS A 103 -11.72 -11.84 -21.43
C LYS A 103 -12.16 -12.75 -20.28
N HIS A 104 -11.65 -12.52 -19.09
CA HIS A 104 -12.01 -13.24 -17.88
C HIS A 104 -12.25 -12.23 -16.75
N PRO A 105 -13.40 -11.53 -16.74
CA PRO A 105 -13.68 -10.49 -15.76
C PRO A 105 -13.57 -11.04 -14.33
N TYR A 106 -12.78 -10.37 -13.51
CA TYR A 106 -12.54 -10.76 -12.13
C TYR A 106 -12.12 -9.55 -11.29
N PRO A 107 -12.47 -9.50 -9.98
CA PRO A 107 -11.96 -8.50 -9.07
C PRO A 107 -10.43 -8.38 -9.11
N ARG A 108 -9.92 -7.18 -8.85
CA ARG A 108 -8.48 -6.97 -8.72
C ARG A 108 -7.99 -7.40 -7.34
N ARG A 109 -6.71 -7.77 -7.25
CA ARG A 109 -6.01 -8.13 -6.01
C ARG A 109 -4.88 -7.14 -5.72
N CYS A 110 -4.31 -7.20 -4.52
CA CYS A 110 -3.17 -6.36 -4.15
C CYS A 110 -1.93 -6.71 -4.96
N ARG A 111 -1.34 -5.71 -5.63
CA ARG A 111 -0.11 -5.85 -6.42
C ARG A 111 1.06 -6.24 -5.52
N THR A 112 1.76 -7.30 -5.91
CA THR A 112 2.98 -7.81 -5.24
C THR A 112 4.25 -7.39 -5.97
N GLY A 113 4.17 -7.14 -7.29
CA GLY A 113 5.31 -6.73 -8.11
C GLY A 113 6.38 -7.81 -8.33
N ARG A 114 6.15 -9.04 -7.83
CA ARG A 114 7.00 -10.20 -8.12
C ARG A 114 7.04 -10.49 -9.62
N PRO A 115 8.18 -10.97 -10.15
CA PRO A 115 8.26 -11.39 -11.54
C PRO A 115 7.26 -12.52 -11.82
N ARG A 116 6.73 -12.55 -13.04
CA ARG A 116 5.90 -13.65 -13.50
C ARG A 116 6.80 -14.84 -13.84
N TYR A 117 6.23 -16.04 -13.80
CA TYR A 117 6.87 -17.23 -14.32
C TYR A 117 7.15 -17.08 -15.83
N ASP A 118 8.32 -17.54 -16.25
CA ASP A 118 8.97 -17.22 -17.53
C ASP A 118 8.37 -17.98 -18.73
N THR A 119 7.47 -18.93 -18.47
CA THR A 119 6.79 -19.72 -19.48
C THR A 119 5.64 -18.94 -20.15
N GLY A 120 6.03 -17.92 -20.91
CA GLY A 120 5.39 -17.51 -22.17
C GLY A 120 3.92 -17.08 -22.13
N ILE A 121 3.69 -15.84 -22.55
CA ILE A 121 2.40 -15.27 -22.97
C ILE A 121 1.54 -14.72 -21.81
N CYS A 122 2.00 -13.61 -21.23
CA CYS A 122 1.05 -12.60 -20.75
C CYS A 122 1.75 -11.23 -20.68
N ARG A 123 1.87 -10.57 -21.84
CA ARG A 123 2.33 -9.17 -21.90
C ARG A 123 1.39 -8.31 -21.07
N ARG A 124 1.94 -7.32 -20.35
CA ARG A 124 1.17 -6.24 -19.72
C ARG A 124 0.20 -5.69 -20.78
N VAL A 125 -1.09 -5.97 -20.63
CA VAL A 125 -2.10 -5.19 -21.33
C VAL A 125 -2.17 -3.90 -20.53
N GLY A 126 -1.41 -2.90 -21.00
CA GLY A 126 -1.56 -1.53 -20.54
C GLY A 126 -3.01 -1.11 -20.79
N HIS A 127 -3.59 -0.45 -19.78
CA HIS A 127 -4.74 0.42 -20.00
C HIS A 127 -4.26 1.69 -20.70
#